data_AF-A0A0D2ZW82-F1
#
_entry.id   AF-A0A0D2ZW82-F1
#
_cell.length_a   1.000
_cell.length_b   1.000
_cell.length_c   1.000
_cell.angle_alpha   90.00
_cell.angle_beta   90.00
_cell.angle_gamma   90.00
#
_symmetry.space_group_name_H-M   'P 1'
#
loop_
_entity.id
_entity.type
_entity.pdbx_description
1 polymer ?
#
loop_
_entity_poly.entity_id
_entity_poly.type
_entity_poly.pdbx_seq_one_letter_code
_entity_poly.pdbx_strand_id
1 'polypeptide(L)'
;MLSQKLIPTKERNPLKRFARDIKYFFLENWKRIWVLTLWISICIALFTWKFLQYKRRAVFEVLGSCVSVAKGSAETLKFNMALILLPVCRNTITWLRTNSKLGSVVPFDDNINFHKVIAFGIAIGVGLHAISHLACDFPRLLHAKYVEYEPVKKFFGDERPDNYWWFVKGTDGWTGVTMVVLMVIAYALAQSWFRRNRTSLPKTLKRLTGFNAFWYSHHLFVIVYVLLIVHSYFIYLSKKWYEKT
;
A
#
# COMPACT_ATOMS: atom_id res chain seq x y z
N MET A 1 -27.73 -13.53 5.03
CA MET A 1 -28.82 -12.56 4.80
C MET A 1 -30.03 -12.96 5.63
N LEU A 2 -30.08 -12.56 6.90
CA LEU A 2 -31.10 -13.04 7.86
C LEU A 2 -31.82 -11.91 8.61
N SER A 3 -31.78 -10.67 8.09
CA SER A 3 -32.34 -9.49 8.76
C SER A 3 -33.11 -8.60 7.78
N GLN A 4 -34.17 -9.13 7.16
CA GLN A 4 -35.11 -8.31 6.39
C GLN A 4 -36.58 -8.55 6.77
N LYS A 5 -36.87 -9.36 7.81
CA LYS A 5 -38.24 -9.72 8.21
C LYS A 5 -38.66 -9.25 9.61
N LEU A 6 -37.86 -8.44 10.29
CA LEU A 6 -38.27 -7.83 11.56
C LEU A 6 -38.69 -6.39 11.30
N ILE A 7 -40.01 -6.12 11.41
CA ILE A 7 -40.55 -4.76 11.47
C ILE A 7 -39.93 -4.12 12.72
N PRO A 8 -39.05 -3.10 12.61
CA PRO A 8 -38.43 -2.52 13.79
C PRO A 8 -39.51 -1.82 14.60
N THR A 9 -39.64 -2.16 15.87
CA THR A 9 -40.40 -1.33 16.83
C THR A 9 -39.85 0.09 16.74
N LYS A 10 -40.74 1.04 16.41
CA LYS A 10 -40.43 2.45 16.15
C LYS A 10 -40.09 3.13 17.48
N GLU A 11 -38.85 2.92 17.93
CA GLU A 11 -38.23 3.62 19.08
C GLU A 11 -38.23 5.13 18.82
N ARG A 12 -38.97 5.89 19.64
CA ARG A 12 -39.11 7.34 19.51
C ARG A 12 -37.86 8.11 19.93
N ASN A 13 -36.99 7.53 20.75
CA ASN A 13 -35.79 8.22 21.25
C ASN A 13 -34.63 8.10 20.23
N PRO A 14 -34.15 9.22 19.66
CA PRO A 14 -33.09 9.19 18.65
C PRO A 14 -31.77 8.61 19.18
N LEU A 15 -31.43 8.83 20.45
CA LEU A 15 -30.21 8.30 21.06
C LEU A 15 -30.29 6.77 21.26
N LYS A 16 -31.43 6.26 21.72
CA LYS A 16 -31.65 4.81 21.86
C LYS A 16 -31.67 4.11 20.51
N ARG A 17 -32.29 4.72 19.50
CA ARG A 17 -32.27 4.22 18.12
C ARG A 17 -30.85 4.17 17.57
N PHE A 18 -30.07 5.24 17.72
CA PHE A 18 -28.69 5.29 17.28
C PHE A 18 -27.81 4.26 17.98
N ALA A 19 -27.92 4.13 19.31
CA ALA A 19 -27.18 3.11 20.07
C ALA A 19 -27.54 1.68 19.64
N ARG A 20 -28.82 1.43 19.35
CA ARG A 20 -29.32 0.15 18.84
C ARG A 20 -28.78 -0.14 17.44
N ASP A 21 -28.80 0.85 16.55
CA ASP A 21 -28.29 0.73 15.18
C ASP A 21 -26.76 0.47 15.19
N ILE A 22 -26.00 1.14 16.06
CA ILE A 22 -24.58 0.85 16.30
C ILE A 22 -24.40 -0.58 16.80
N LYS A 23 -25.17 -1.01 17.80
CA LYS A 23 -25.06 -2.36 18.37
C LYS A 23 -25.30 -3.43 17.30
N TYR A 24 -26.34 -3.27 16.48
CA TYR A 24 -26.59 -4.20 15.37
C TYR A 24 -25.48 -4.17 14.33
N PHE A 25 -24.98 -2.98 13.96
CA PHE A 25 -23.85 -2.86 13.03
C PHE A 25 -22.61 -3.62 13.53
N PHE A 26 -22.25 -3.46 14.80
CA PHE A 26 -21.12 -4.18 15.41
C PHE A 26 -21.37 -5.69 15.41
N LEU A 27 -22.55 -6.16 15.85
CA LEU A 27 -22.86 -7.59 15.89
C LEU A 27 -22.82 -8.23 14.51
N GLU A 28 -23.29 -7.55 13.48
CA GLU A 28 -23.31 -8.06 12.11
C GLU A 28 -21.93 -8.02 11.44
N ASN A 29 -21.05 -7.07 11.82
CA ASN A 29 -19.78 -6.84 11.14
C ASN A 29 -18.53 -7.08 12.02
N TRP A 30 -18.68 -7.66 13.23
CA TRP A 30 -17.58 -7.78 14.18
C TRP A 30 -16.34 -8.48 13.60
N LYS A 31 -16.51 -9.52 12.77
CA LYS A 31 -15.40 -10.23 12.10
C LYS A 31 -14.63 -9.32 11.15
N ARG A 32 -15.34 -8.47 10.41
CA ARG A 32 -14.73 -7.49 9.48
C ARG A 32 -13.98 -6.42 10.27
N ILE A 33 -14.60 -5.88 11.31
CA ILE A 33 -13.98 -4.87 12.18
C ILE A 33 -12.72 -5.46 12.82
N TRP A 34 -12.79 -6.66 13.37
CA TRP A 34 -11.64 -7.37 13.96
C TRP A 34 -10.47 -7.50 12.99
N VAL A 35 -10.70 -8.03 11.78
CA VAL A 35 -9.65 -8.21 10.77
C VAL A 35 -9.08 -6.87 10.30
N LEU A 36 -9.92 -5.84 10.11
CA LEU A 36 -9.46 -4.51 9.73
C LEU A 36 -8.63 -3.86 10.83
N THR A 37 -9.07 -3.95 12.09
CA THR A 37 -8.31 -3.45 13.24
C THR A 37 -6.96 -4.16 13.35
N LEU A 38 -6.93 -5.49 13.20
CA LEU A 38 -5.68 -6.25 13.21
C LEU A 38 -4.74 -5.82 12.08
N TRP A 39 -5.24 -5.70 10.86
CA TRP A 39 -4.47 -5.25 9.70
C TRP A 39 -3.90 -3.84 9.87
N ILE A 40 -4.71 -2.88 10.34
CA ILE A 40 -4.26 -1.51 10.63
C ILE A 40 -3.20 -1.51 11.73
N SER A 41 -3.41 -2.30 12.79
CA SER A 41 -2.47 -2.40 13.92
C SER A 41 -1.10 -2.92 13.46
N ILE A 42 -1.06 -3.95 12.60
CA ILE A 42 0.18 -4.45 12.00
C ILE A 42 0.85 -3.37 11.14
N CYS A 43 0.08 -2.66 10.30
CA CYS A 43 0.63 -1.58 9.48
C CYS A 43 1.24 -0.45 10.33
N ILE A 44 0.56 -0.01 11.39
CA ILE A 44 1.05 1.02 12.32
C ILE A 44 2.31 0.52 13.03
N ALA A 45 2.32 -0.73 13.51
CA ALA A 45 3.46 -1.31 14.19
C ALA A 45 4.70 -1.38 13.29
N LEU A 46 4.55 -1.91 12.06
CA LEU A 46 5.64 -2.00 11.08
C LEU A 46 6.17 -0.62 10.68
N PHE A 47 5.27 0.33 10.39
CA PHE A 47 5.65 1.70 10.06
C PHE A 47 6.44 2.33 11.21
N THR A 48 5.91 2.26 12.44
CA THR A 48 6.51 2.86 13.63
C THR A 48 7.86 2.22 13.95
N TRP A 49 7.95 0.90 13.87
CA TRP A 49 9.19 0.17 14.09
C TRP A 49 10.29 0.62 13.13
N LYS A 50 10.03 0.63 11.82
CA LYS A 50 11.03 1.03 10.83
C LYS A 50 11.34 2.53 10.90
N PHE A 51 10.33 3.36 11.18
CA PHE A 51 10.49 4.80 11.39
C PHE A 51 11.45 5.09 12.55
N LEU A 52 11.24 4.46 13.71
CA LEU A 52 12.11 4.62 14.88
C LEU A 52 13.50 4.03 14.64
N GLN A 53 13.61 2.92 13.90
CA GLN A 53 14.88 2.35 13.51
C GLN A 53 15.71 3.35 12.69
N TYR A 54 15.11 3.98 11.67
CA TYR A 54 15.81 4.93 10.80
C TYR A 54 16.07 6.28 11.47
N LYS A 55 15.23 6.70 12.43
CA LYS A 55 15.48 7.88 13.26
C LYS A 55 16.79 7.81 14.05
N ARG A 56 17.26 6.59 14.35
CA ARG A 56 18.52 6.35 15.10
C ARG A 56 19.73 6.12 14.19
N ARG A 57 19.57 6.13 12.86
CA ARG A 57 20.68 5.93 11.90
C ARG A 57 21.28 7.29 11.53
N ALA A 58 22.58 7.32 11.26
CA ALA A 58 23.29 8.54 10.85
C ALA A 58 22.72 9.21 9.57
N VAL A 59 22.06 8.43 8.71
CA VAL A 59 21.36 8.94 7.51
C VAL A 59 20.24 9.93 7.88
N PHE A 60 19.66 9.81 9.07
CA PHE A 60 18.64 10.73 9.57
C PHE A 60 19.17 12.15 9.80
N GLU A 61 20.45 12.32 10.10
CA GLU A 61 21.03 13.66 10.32
C GLU A 61 20.99 14.50 9.02
N VAL A 62 21.03 13.84 7.86
CA VAL A 62 21.01 14.47 6.54
C VAL A 62 19.60 14.56 5.98
N LEU A 63 18.88 13.44 6.01
CA LEU A 63 17.56 13.32 5.36
C LEU A 63 16.41 13.69 6.29
N GLY A 64 16.62 13.70 7.61
CA GLY A 64 15.61 13.96 8.63
C GLY A 64 14.45 12.97 8.59
N SER A 65 13.26 13.41 8.98
CA SER A 65 12.06 12.55 9.04
C SER A 65 11.67 11.93 7.70
N CYS A 66 12.08 12.49 6.57
CA CYS A 66 11.70 12.02 5.25
C CYS A 66 12.20 10.60 4.97
N VAL A 67 13.46 10.28 5.31
CA VAL A 67 13.96 8.90 5.15
C VAL A 67 13.22 7.93 6.07
N SER A 68 12.86 8.35 7.28
CA SER A 68 12.11 7.49 8.21
C SER A 68 10.69 7.24 7.73
N VAL A 69 10.01 8.25 7.15
CA VAL A 69 8.69 8.07 6.51
C VAL A 69 8.80 7.20 5.27
N ALA A 70 9.80 7.42 4.42
CA ALA A 70 10.03 6.63 3.21
C ALA A 70 10.28 5.16 3.54
N LYS A 71 11.06 4.85 4.57
CA LYS A 71 11.35 3.48 5.00
C LYS A 71 10.21 2.85 5.79
N GLY A 72 9.52 3.61 6.63
CA GLY A 72 8.29 3.17 7.31
C GLY A 72 7.21 2.76 6.31
N SER A 73 6.96 3.60 5.30
CA SER A 73 5.99 3.31 4.23
C SER A 73 6.44 2.17 3.32
N ALA A 74 7.74 2.04 3.04
CA ALA A 74 8.26 0.88 2.32
C ALA A 74 8.00 -0.44 3.07
N GLU A 75 8.14 -0.44 4.39
CA GLU A 75 7.91 -1.65 5.21
C GLU A 75 6.43 -2.07 5.19
N THR A 76 5.51 -1.11 5.30
CA THR A 76 4.08 -1.41 5.15
C THR A 76 3.72 -1.82 3.73
N LEU A 77 4.40 -1.29 2.70
CA LEU A 77 4.24 -1.71 1.32
C LEU A 77 4.67 -3.16 1.12
N LYS A 78 5.82 -3.59 1.62
CA LYS A 78 6.25 -5.00 1.53
C LYS A 78 5.17 -5.93 2.09
N PHE A 79 4.66 -5.63 3.28
CA PHE A 79 3.60 -6.40 3.92
C PHE A 79 2.32 -6.43 3.07
N ASN A 80 1.83 -5.27 2.62
CA ASN A 80 0.59 -5.20 1.86
C ASN A 80 0.71 -5.80 0.46
N MET A 81 1.86 -5.66 -0.19
CA MET A 81 2.16 -6.29 -1.47
C MET A 81 2.26 -7.83 -1.34
N ALA A 82 2.70 -8.37 -0.20
CA ALA A 82 2.58 -9.81 0.04
C ALA A 82 1.13 -10.22 0.30
N LEU A 83 0.42 -9.46 1.15
CA LEU A 83 -0.93 -9.79 1.59
C LEU A 83 -1.99 -9.68 0.48
N ILE A 84 -1.87 -8.75 -0.46
CA ILE A 84 -2.89 -8.48 -1.50
C ILE A 84 -3.18 -9.67 -2.42
N LEU A 85 -2.23 -10.60 -2.57
CA LEU A 85 -2.40 -11.82 -3.38
C LEU A 85 -3.23 -12.88 -2.66
N LEU A 86 -3.15 -12.97 -1.33
CA LEU A 86 -3.84 -14.00 -0.56
C LEU A 86 -5.36 -14.01 -0.78
N PRO A 87 -6.09 -12.87 -0.75
CA PRO A 87 -7.52 -12.87 -0.97
C PRO A 87 -7.96 -13.31 -2.38
N VAL A 88 -7.09 -13.24 -3.39
CA VAL A 88 -7.43 -13.64 -4.77
C VAL A 88 -7.06 -15.10 -5.07
N CYS A 89 -6.33 -15.78 -4.18
CA CYS A 89 -6.05 -17.22 -4.24
C CYS A 89 -7.28 -18.06 -3.87
N ARG A 90 -8.21 -18.21 -4.83
CA ARG A 90 -9.54 -18.84 -4.62
C ARG A 90 -9.50 -20.23 -3.98
N ASN A 91 -8.57 -21.09 -4.41
CA ASN A 91 -8.42 -22.45 -3.87
C ASN A 91 -7.98 -22.40 -2.40
N THR A 92 -6.97 -21.58 -2.09
CA THR A 92 -6.46 -21.38 -0.72
C THR A 92 -7.54 -20.83 0.20
N ILE A 93 -8.28 -19.80 -0.24
CA ILE A 93 -9.36 -19.19 0.55
C ILE A 93 -10.50 -20.19 0.80
N THR A 94 -10.86 -20.97 -0.22
CA THR A 94 -11.89 -22.00 -0.08
C THR A 94 -11.45 -23.07 0.91
N TRP A 95 -10.21 -23.55 0.80
CA TRP A 95 -9.63 -24.52 1.72
C TRP A 95 -9.58 -23.99 3.16
N LEU A 96 -9.14 -22.74 3.37
CA LEU A 96 -9.14 -22.10 4.70
C LEU A 96 -10.56 -21.99 5.26
N ARG A 97 -11.55 -21.66 4.43
CA ARG A 97 -12.94 -21.55 4.87
C ARG A 97 -13.52 -22.91 5.28
N THR A 98 -13.24 -23.99 4.55
CA THR A 98 -13.88 -25.29 4.76
C THR A 98 -13.12 -26.20 5.72
N ASN A 99 -11.78 -26.23 5.66
CA ASN A 99 -10.95 -27.20 6.37
C ASN A 99 -10.29 -26.62 7.64
N SER A 100 -10.49 -25.34 7.93
CA SER A 100 -9.92 -24.71 9.12
C SER A 100 -10.99 -24.10 10.02
N LYS A 101 -10.72 -24.02 11.32
CA LYS A 101 -11.58 -23.32 12.29
C LYS A 101 -11.56 -21.79 12.13
N LEU A 102 -10.74 -21.24 11.22
CA LEU A 102 -10.61 -19.79 11.00
C LEU A 102 -11.87 -19.14 10.44
N GLY A 103 -12.78 -19.87 9.79
CA GLY A 103 -14.06 -19.30 9.32
C GLY A 103 -14.95 -18.74 10.44
N SER A 104 -14.71 -19.16 11.69
CA SER A 104 -15.38 -18.62 12.87
C SER A 104 -14.95 -17.17 13.18
N VAL A 105 -13.73 -16.77 12.82
CA VAL A 105 -13.11 -15.48 13.19
C VAL A 105 -12.77 -14.60 11.99
N VAL A 106 -12.57 -15.17 10.80
CA VAL A 106 -12.23 -14.45 9.56
C VAL A 106 -13.39 -14.52 8.56
N PRO A 107 -13.85 -13.38 8.00
CA PRO A 107 -14.92 -13.35 7.01
C PRO A 107 -14.37 -13.64 5.60
N PHE A 108 -14.03 -14.90 5.31
CA PHE A 108 -13.43 -15.31 4.04
C PHE A 108 -14.28 -15.00 2.80
N ASP A 109 -15.61 -14.88 2.93
CA ASP A 109 -16.50 -14.53 1.82
C ASP A 109 -16.35 -13.05 1.36
N ASP A 110 -15.69 -12.21 2.17
CA ASP A 110 -15.38 -10.81 1.85
C ASP A 110 -13.96 -10.61 1.31
N ASN A 111 -13.27 -11.69 0.92
CA ASN A 111 -11.89 -11.65 0.43
C ASN A 111 -11.64 -10.57 -0.65
N ILE A 112 -12.52 -10.43 -1.65
CA ILE A 112 -12.36 -9.41 -2.70
C ILE A 112 -12.59 -7.98 -2.18
N ASN A 113 -13.44 -7.79 -1.17
CA ASN A 113 -13.59 -6.49 -0.53
C ASN A 113 -12.33 -6.16 0.28
N PHE A 114 -11.76 -7.14 0.98
CA PHE A 114 -10.49 -6.98 1.68
C PHE A 114 -9.33 -6.68 0.73
N HIS A 115 -9.26 -7.35 -0.44
CA HIS A 115 -8.28 -7.03 -1.50
C HIS A 115 -8.34 -5.55 -1.92
N LYS A 116 -9.53 -4.96 -2.07
CA LYS A 116 -9.69 -3.53 -2.39
C LYS A 116 -9.22 -2.63 -1.25
N VAL A 117 -9.48 -3.00 0.00
CA VAL A 117 -9.01 -2.25 1.18
C VAL A 117 -7.48 -2.28 1.24
N ILE A 118 -6.86 -3.44 1.02
CA ILE A 118 -5.40 -3.55 0.94
C ILE A 118 -4.86 -2.71 -0.22
N ALA A 119 -5.50 -2.75 -1.40
CA ALA A 119 -5.10 -1.93 -2.56
C ALA A 119 -5.12 -0.43 -2.23
N PHE A 120 -6.12 0.03 -1.47
CA PHE A 120 -6.16 1.40 -0.97
C PHE A 120 -5.02 1.70 0.01
N GLY A 121 -4.73 0.78 0.94
CA GLY A 121 -3.56 0.88 1.82
C GLY A 121 -2.23 0.94 1.06
N ILE A 122 -2.09 0.16 -0.01
CA ILE A 122 -0.93 0.21 -0.92
C ILE A 122 -0.84 1.57 -1.59
N ALA A 123 -1.94 2.13 -2.10
CA ALA A 123 -1.94 3.45 -2.73
C ALA A 123 -1.44 4.55 -1.76
N ILE A 124 -1.89 4.52 -0.50
CA ILE A 124 -1.38 5.42 0.54
C ILE A 124 0.11 5.18 0.80
N GLY A 125 0.52 3.92 0.96
CA GLY A 125 1.93 3.55 1.18
C GLY A 125 2.84 4.02 0.06
N VAL A 126 2.44 3.81 -1.20
CA VAL A 126 3.16 4.26 -2.40
C VAL A 126 3.25 5.78 -2.42
N GLY A 127 2.15 6.48 -2.12
CA GLY A 127 2.14 7.94 -2.03
C GLY A 127 3.15 8.45 -1.00
N LEU A 128 3.09 7.94 0.23
CA LEU A 128 4.03 8.32 1.29
C LEU A 128 5.48 8.00 0.92
N HIS A 129 5.73 6.82 0.35
CA HIS A 129 7.07 6.37 -0.04
C HIS A 129 7.66 7.22 -1.17
N ALA A 130 6.94 7.32 -2.28
CA ALA A 130 7.38 8.03 -3.48
C ALA A 130 7.51 9.53 -3.24
N ILE A 131 6.55 10.17 -2.54
CA ILE A 131 6.63 11.60 -2.23
C ILE A 131 7.80 11.87 -1.29
N SER A 132 8.03 11.04 -0.28
CA SER A 132 9.16 11.23 0.64
C SER A 132 10.50 11.15 -0.10
N HIS A 133 10.67 10.19 -1.02
CA HIS A 133 11.88 10.11 -1.84
C HIS A 133 12.02 11.29 -2.82
N LEU A 134 10.99 11.53 -3.64
CA LEU A 134 11.06 12.48 -4.74
C LEU A 134 11.03 13.94 -4.31
N ALA A 135 10.22 14.28 -3.32
CA ALA A 135 9.96 15.66 -2.91
C ALA A 135 10.76 16.09 -1.68
N CYS A 136 11.37 15.14 -0.94
CA CYS A 136 12.13 15.47 0.26
C CYS A 136 13.54 14.89 0.29
N ASP A 137 13.73 13.58 0.12
CA ASP A 137 15.05 12.97 0.25
C ASP A 137 16.01 13.44 -0.85
N PHE A 138 15.60 13.37 -2.12
CA PHE A 138 16.46 13.78 -3.23
C PHE A 138 16.81 15.28 -3.16
N PRO A 139 15.86 16.21 -2.94
CA PRO A 139 16.21 17.61 -2.73
C PRO A 139 17.15 17.83 -1.54
N ARG A 140 16.95 17.15 -0.40
CA ARG A 140 17.83 17.31 0.76
C ARG A 140 19.25 16.81 0.47
N LEU A 141 19.41 15.68 -0.21
CA LEU A 141 20.73 15.18 -0.62
C LEU A 141 21.44 16.13 -1.59
N LEU A 142 20.71 16.73 -2.53
CA LEU A 142 21.27 17.70 -3.48
C LEU A 142 21.68 19.02 -2.84
N HIS A 143 21.13 19.39 -1.69
CA HIS A 143 21.46 20.64 -0.99
C HIS A 143 22.32 20.43 0.27
N ALA A 144 22.62 19.19 0.64
CA ALA A 144 23.47 18.87 1.78
C ALA A 144 24.87 19.46 1.61
N LYS A 145 25.39 20.08 2.68
CA LYS A 145 26.77 20.60 2.74
C LYS A 145 27.77 19.45 2.89
N TYR A 146 29.03 19.68 2.56
CA TYR A 146 30.09 18.65 2.56
C TYR A 146 30.21 17.92 3.91
N VAL A 147 30.12 18.65 5.03
CA VAL A 147 30.16 18.10 6.39
C VAL A 147 28.92 17.25 6.71
N GLU A 148 27.75 17.67 6.23
CA GLU A 148 26.49 16.95 6.40
C GLU A 148 26.42 15.71 5.51
N TYR A 149 27.19 15.64 4.42
CA TYR A 149 27.19 14.52 3.49
C TYR A 149 28.07 13.34 3.95
N GLU A 150 29.06 13.58 4.82
CA GLU A 150 29.98 12.56 5.37
C GLU A 150 29.28 11.25 5.81
N PRO A 151 28.18 11.28 6.60
CA PRO A 151 27.54 10.05 7.08
C PRO A 151 26.91 9.18 5.98
N VAL A 152 26.64 9.77 4.79
CA VAL A 152 25.96 9.12 3.67
C VAL A 152 26.89 8.76 2.52
N LYS A 153 28.16 9.19 2.54
CA LYS A 153 29.17 8.88 1.51
C LYS A 153 29.27 7.38 1.20
N LYS A 154 29.27 6.54 2.23
CA LYS A 154 29.33 5.07 2.08
C LYS A 154 28.20 4.46 1.22
N PHE A 155 27.09 5.18 1.09
CA PHE A 155 25.90 4.75 0.34
C PHE A 155 25.81 5.39 -1.05
N PHE A 156 26.23 6.64 -1.20
CA PHE A 156 26.02 7.42 -2.42
C PHE A 156 27.31 7.75 -3.20
N GLY A 157 28.49 7.47 -2.64
CA GLY A 157 29.79 7.80 -3.20
C GLY A 157 30.49 8.93 -2.45
N ASP A 158 31.76 9.16 -2.76
CA ASP A 158 32.54 10.24 -2.15
C ASP A 158 32.08 11.63 -2.63
N GLU A 159 31.65 11.70 -3.88
CA GLU A 159 31.08 12.90 -4.50
C GLU A 159 29.55 12.88 -4.41
N ARG A 160 28.99 14.05 -4.07
CA ARG A 160 27.54 14.25 -4.03
C ARG A 160 26.98 14.18 -5.45
N PRO A 161 25.79 13.56 -5.65
CA PRO A 161 25.13 13.54 -6.95
C PRO A 161 24.96 14.94 -7.56
N ASP A 162 25.33 15.08 -8.84
CA ASP A 162 25.38 16.37 -9.54
C ASP A 162 24.00 16.98 -9.80
N ASN A 163 22.98 16.14 -9.97
CA ASN A 163 21.64 16.58 -10.32
C ASN A 163 20.56 15.55 -9.93
N TYR A 164 19.31 15.99 -9.96
CA TYR A 164 18.14 15.16 -9.63
C TYR A 164 18.00 13.92 -10.52
N TRP A 165 18.41 14.02 -11.79
CA TRP A 165 18.32 12.91 -12.74
C TRP A 165 19.24 11.76 -12.39
N TRP A 166 20.31 11.98 -11.63
CA TRP A 166 21.17 10.90 -11.13
C TRP A 166 20.36 9.90 -10.30
N PHE A 167 19.47 10.39 -9.41
CA PHE A 167 18.61 9.53 -8.59
C PHE A 167 17.53 8.83 -9.43
N VAL A 168 16.89 9.55 -10.36
CA VAL A 168 15.80 8.98 -11.17
C VAL A 168 16.31 7.97 -12.20
N LYS A 169 17.51 8.18 -12.76
CA LYS A 169 18.14 7.23 -13.70
C LYS A 169 18.82 6.06 -13.00
N GLY A 170 19.10 6.19 -11.70
CA GLY A 170 19.55 5.10 -10.84
C GLY A 170 18.59 3.90 -10.88
N THR A 171 19.11 2.71 -10.61
CA THR A 171 18.33 1.47 -10.70
C THR A 171 17.10 1.48 -9.80
N ASP A 172 17.16 2.12 -8.62
CA ASP A 172 16.01 2.31 -7.75
C ASP A 172 15.01 3.32 -8.32
N GLY A 173 15.49 4.43 -8.87
CA GLY A 173 14.67 5.52 -9.39
C GLY A 173 13.78 5.08 -10.55
N TRP A 174 14.39 4.54 -11.62
CA TRP A 174 13.61 4.22 -12.82
C TRP A 174 12.68 3.03 -12.59
N THR A 175 13.11 2.03 -11.80
CA THR A 175 12.23 0.90 -11.42
C THR A 175 11.07 1.39 -10.56
N GLY A 176 11.33 2.28 -9.60
CA GLY A 176 10.32 2.90 -8.73
C GLY A 176 9.28 3.69 -9.52
N VAL A 177 9.73 4.61 -10.39
CA VAL A 177 8.85 5.42 -11.24
C VAL A 177 8.03 4.54 -12.18
N THR A 178 8.65 3.54 -12.81
CA THR A 178 7.95 2.60 -13.69
C THR A 178 6.86 1.84 -12.94
N MET A 179 7.16 1.31 -11.74
CA MET A 179 6.16 0.65 -10.90
C MET A 179 5.00 1.58 -10.55
N VAL A 180 5.27 2.82 -10.12
CA VAL A 180 4.23 3.80 -9.77
C VAL A 180 3.30 4.05 -10.96
N VAL A 181 3.85 4.26 -12.16
CA VAL A 181 3.05 4.48 -13.38
C VAL A 181 2.16 3.27 -13.68
N LEU A 182 2.71 2.06 -13.68
CA LEU A 182 1.95 0.84 -13.93
C LEU A 182 0.84 0.63 -12.89
N MET A 183 1.14 0.87 -11.61
CA MET A 183 0.18 0.75 -10.51
C MET A 183 -0.93 1.79 -10.61
N VAL A 184 -0.62 3.03 -10.99
CA VAL A 184 -1.64 4.08 -11.21
C VAL A 184 -2.59 3.68 -12.33
N ILE A 185 -2.07 3.18 -13.46
CA ILE A 185 -2.88 2.68 -14.58
C ILE A 185 -3.79 1.54 -14.11
N ALA A 186 -3.22 0.53 -13.44
CA ALA A 186 -3.97 -0.62 -12.94
C ALA A 186 -5.06 -0.19 -11.94
N TYR A 187 -4.73 0.69 -10.98
CA TYR A 187 -5.65 1.16 -9.95
C TYR A 187 -6.77 2.03 -10.50
N ALA A 188 -6.48 2.92 -11.46
CA ALA A 188 -7.48 3.76 -12.12
C ALA A 188 -8.48 2.91 -12.90
N LEU A 189 -8.00 1.95 -13.70
CA LEU A 189 -8.85 1.03 -14.46
C LEU A 189 -9.58 0.01 -13.57
N ALA A 190 -9.12 -0.22 -12.33
CA ALA A 190 -9.81 -1.02 -11.31
C ALA A 190 -11.11 -0.37 -10.81
N GLN A 191 -11.18 0.97 -10.82
CA GLN A 191 -12.30 1.69 -10.24
C GLN A 191 -13.61 1.31 -10.91
N SER A 192 -14.67 1.16 -10.12
CA SER A 192 -15.93 0.58 -10.60
C SER A 192 -16.57 1.39 -11.73
N TRP A 193 -16.22 2.67 -11.88
CA TRP A 193 -16.77 3.62 -12.83
C TRP A 193 -16.10 3.41 -14.20
N PHE A 194 -14.77 3.25 -14.20
CA PHE A 194 -13.98 2.89 -15.39
C PHE A 194 -14.22 1.45 -15.83
N ARG A 195 -14.21 0.49 -14.89
CA ARG A 195 -14.43 -0.93 -15.18
C ARG A 195 -15.84 -1.22 -15.72
N ARG A 196 -16.87 -0.52 -15.23
CA ARG A 196 -18.26 -0.66 -15.71
C ARG A 196 -18.61 0.30 -16.86
N ASN A 197 -17.63 1.03 -17.39
CA ASN A 197 -17.79 1.98 -18.48
C ASN A 197 -18.91 3.03 -18.26
N ARG A 198 -19.04 3.52 -17.02
CA ARG A 198 -20.07 4.48 -16.62
C ARG A 198 -19.61 5.95 -16.69
N THR A 199 -18.39 6.20 -17.16
CA THR A 199 -17.83 7.54 -17.25
C THR A 199 -18.27 8.24 -18.55
N SER A 200 -18.62 9.52 -18.45
CA SER A 200 -18.89 10.39 -19.59
C SER A 200 -17.57 10.84 -20.23
N LEU A 201 -16.80 9.89 -20.75
CA LEU A 201 -15.54 10.17 -21.47
C LEU A 201 -15.79 10.32 -22.98
N PRO A 202 -14.94 11.10 -23.68
CA PRO A 202 -14.97 11.17 -25.14
C PRO A 202 -14.78 9.78 -25.78
N LYS A 203 -15.33 9.59 -26.99
CA LYS A 203 -15.44 8.28 -27.67
C LYS A 203 -14.09 7.53 -27.78
N THR A 204 -12.99 8.24 -27.93
CA THR A 204 -11.63 7.68 -28.00
C THR A 204 -11.20 7.03 -26.69
N LEU A 205 -11.41 7.71 -25.56
CA LEU A 205 -11.07 7.20 -24.23
C LEU A 205 -12.03 6.09 -23.76
N LYS A 206 -13.30 6.09 -24.21
CA LYS A 206 -14.23 4.99 -23.94
C LYS A 206 -13.80 3.63 -24.49
N ARG A 207 -12.90 3.59 -25.48
CA ARG A 207 -12.31 2.33 -25.97
C ARG A 207 -11.28 1.75 -25.00
N LEU A 208 -10.71 2.61 -24.14
CA LEU A 208 -9.71 2.25 -23.12
C LEU A 208 -10.35 1.93 -21.76
N THR A 209 -11.68 1.90 -21.66
CA THR A 209 -12.44 1.59 -20.46
C THR A 209 -13.26 0.31 -20.63
N GLY A 210 -13.67 -0.31 -19.52
CA GLY A 210 -14.42 -1.57 -19.52
C GLY A 210 -13.67 -2.75 -18.89
N PHE A 211 -14.30 -3.93 -18.94
CA PHE A 211 -13.78 -5.11 -18.26
C PHE A 211 -12.47 -5.63 -18.85
N ASN A 212 -12.32 -5.63 -20.18
CA ASN A 212 -11.07 -6.07 -20.82
C ASN A 212 -9.90 -5.16 -20.46
N ALA A 213 -10.11 -3.83 -20.48
CA ALA A 213 -9.10 -2.87 -20.07
C ALA A 213 -8.65 -3.10 -18.62
N PHE A 214 -9.61 -3.29 -17.71
CA PHE A 214 -9.35 -3.68 -16.32
C PHE A 214 -8.52 -4.98 -16.23
N TRP A 215 -8.90 -6.01 -16.99
CA TRP A 215 -8.28 -7.32 -16.90
C TRP A 215 -6.83 -7.31 -17.39
N TYR A 216 -6.57 -6.73 -18.57
CA TYR A 216 -5.22 -6.60 -19.12
C TYR A 216 -4.35 -5.68 -18.26
N SER A 217 -4.90 -4.56 -17.79
CA SER A 217 -4.15 -3.65 -16.90
C SER A 217 -3.83 -4.29 -15.55
N HIS A 218 -4.68 -5.18 -15.04
CA HIS A 218 -4.38 -5.88 -13.79
C HIS A 218 -3.19 -6.83 -13.95
N HIS A 219 -3.01 -7.49 -15.09
CA HIS A 219 -1.86 -8.38 -15.34
C HIS A 219 -0.50 -7.66 -15.30
N LEU A 220 -0.47 -6.33 -15.36
CA LEU A 220 0.73 -5.53 -15.09
C LEU A 220 1.31 -5.81 -13.70
N PHE A 221 0.54 -6.42 -12.78
CA PHE A 221 1.05 -6.88 -11.49
C PHE A 221 2.31 -7.75 -11.66
N VAL A 222 2.38 -8.62 -12.67
CA VAL A 222 3.55 -9.51 -12.90
C VAL A 222 4.83 -8.67 -13.09
N ILE A 223 4.75 -7.65 -13.94
CA ILE A 223 5.86 -6.73 -14.19
C ILE A 223 6.20 -5.94 -12.92
N VAL A 224 5.18 -5.46 -12.19
CA VAL A 224 5.37 -4.73 -10.93
C VAL A 224 6.08 -5.58 -9.88
N TYR A 225 5.76 -6.86 -9.71
CA TYR A 225 6.46 -7.73 -8.75
C TYR A 225 7.91 -8.02 -9.15
N VAL A 226 8.18 -8.21 -10.45
CA VAL A 226 9.56 -8.35 -10.95
C VAL A 226 10.36 -7.08 -10.64
N LEU A 227 9.81 -5.92 -10.98
CA LEU A 227 10.43 -4.63 -10.68
C LEU A 227 10.56 -4.38 -9.18
N LEU A 228 9.61 -4.85 -8.35
CA LEU A 228 9.67 -4.70 -6.90
C LEU A 228 10.86 -5.46 -6.30
N ILE A 229 11.14 -6.67 -6.80
CA ILE A 229 12.30 -7.46 -6.39
C ILE A 229 13.59 -6.74 -6.79
N VAL A 230 13.69 -6.29 -8.04
CA VAL A 230 14.86 -5.53 -8.54
C VAL A 230 15.06 -4.26 -7.72
N HIS A 231 14.01 -3.45 -7.57
CA HIS A 231 14.02 -2.22 -6.80
C HIS A 231 14.47 -2.45 -5.35
N SER A 232 13.98 -3.52 -4.71
CA SER A 232 14.36 -3.87 -3.33
C SER A 232 15.80 -4.38 -3.22
N TYR A 233 16.29 -5.09 -4.23
CA TYR A 233 17.66 -5.63 -4.24
C TYR A 233 18.72 -4.54 -4.42
N PHE A 234 18.44 -3.51 -5.24
CA PHE A 234 19.39 -2.44 -5.55
C PHE A 234 19.25 -1.19 -4.65
N ILE A 235 18.64 -1.32 -3.46
CA ILE A 235 18.49 -0.20 -2.51
C ILE A 235 19.86 0.34 -2.05
N TYR A 236 20.04 1.65 -2.19
CA TYR A 236 21.26 2.43 -1.87
C TYR A 236 21.67 2.35 -0.39
N LEU A 237 20.69 2.26 0.50
CA LEU A 237 20.86 2.43 1.96
C LEU A 237 21.22 1.13 2.70
N SER A 238 21.37 0.00 2.01
CA SER A 238 21.70 -1.28 2.62
C SER A 238 22.49 -2.15 1.65
N LYS A 239 23.81 -2.23 1.82
CA LYS A 239 24.67 -3.12 1.02
C LYS A 239 24.64 -4.58 1.50
N LYS A 240 24.33 -4.81 2.79
CA LYS A 240 24.30 -6.15 3.39
C LYS A 240 22.92 -6.77 3.24
N TRP A 241 22.86 -7.97 2.66
CA TRP A 241 21.61 -8.64 2.28
C TRP A 241 20.62 -8.81 3.45
N TYR A 242 21.11 -9.03 4.67
CA TYR A 242 20.29 -9.21 5.88
C TYR A 242 19.74 -7.88 6.47
N GLU A 243 20.25 -6.73 6.03
CA GLU A 243 19.70 -5.42 6.40
C GLU A 243 18.71 -4.88 5.35
N LYS A 244 18.49 -5.61 4.25
CA LYS A 244 17.55 -5.23 3.18
C LYS A 244 16.09 -5.57 3.53
N THR A 245 15.87 -6.44 4.52
CA THR A 245 14.58 -6.70 5.17
C THR A 245 14.30 -5.64 6.23
#